data_AF-A0A1Q6U9Y0-F1
#
_entry.id   AF-A0A1Q6U9Y0-F1
#
_cell.length_a   1.000
_cell.length_b   1.000
_cell.length_c   1.000
_cell.angle_alpha   90.00
_cell.angle_beta   90.00
_cell.angle_gamma   90.00
#
_symmetry.space_group_name_H-M   'P 1'
#
loop_
_entity.id
_entity.type
_entity.pdbx_description
1 polymer ?
#
loop_
_entity_poly.entity_id
_entity_poly.type
_entity_poly.pdbx_seq_one_letter_code
_entity_poly.pdbx_strand_id
1 'polypeptide(L)'
;MANMEERLEAVVVQAESDGEKWHTIVHGDENTNVSVESGDVPTVAKQLKDIRTAITGGVSDVVAEAENARDAAIVAKNSTEQIKSETNTIKSDVEKLKEDTLNIKNQANQIFNDISSATDTAVSTIQNESTTQVSIIQNNGETQVNAVNSAGNTQVANVKAEGKNQVALAQAQANQAKYYAESCAPAPLGSRLSVPANKKVPDGYEPVWYKNTITRARYPDFFTQLVDTDYLVFVDEATYDNQVESYGMCASYVKVDNDTVILPLLLNYARSGTTDNTGSVLNDQFQGHYHSNQIRTDTYGSGDGAAIMTSSGADEGLQKDGTNMYVLDPKTDGKNGTPRFGAETRPKSYYELVYIKCADISRPLSEEDTSVLRSGLANKLDVSLSNISVSAFNAKIFQSSKSNILWYEKNLATGLIKQGGRVNVNANSDFSVTFPLAFTTAPIAVLLTPYNQPSSSTSDSNYLAVAVSITAQSFKIRYRDSDSDGARQGYVSWFAVGY
;
A
#
# COMPACT_ATOMS: atom_id res chain seq x y z
N MET A 1 -77.81 165.02 -20.15
CA MET A 1 -76.85 164.84 -21.27
C MET A 1 -75.75 165.86 -21.04
N ALA A 2 -74.54 165.38 -20.74
CA ALA A 2 -73.40 166.23 -20.43
C ALA A 2 -73.06 167.13 -21.63
N ASN A 3 -72.81 168.41 -21.36
CA ASN A 3 -72.44 169.37 -22.39
C ASN A 3 -71.03 169.06 -22.94
N MET A 4 -70.60 169.72 -24.03
CA MET A 4 -69.32 169.38 -24.68
C MET A 4 -68.11 169.59 -23.76
N GLU A 5 -68.20 170.51 -22.80
CA GLU A 5 -67.16 170.84 -21.84
C GLU A 5 -67.03 169.76 -20.75
N GLU A 6 -68.16 169.33 -20.16
CA GLU A 6 -68.21 168.21 -19.20
C GLU A 6 -67.75 166.88 -19.82
N ARG A 7 -68.06 166.67 -21.11
CA ARG A 7 -67.58 165.49 -21.85
C ARG A 7 -66.08 165.56 -22.13
N LEU A 8 -65.54 166.76 -22.39
CA LEU A 8 -64.11 166.96 -22.59
C LEU A 8 -63.36 166.77 -21.27
N GLU A 9 -63.87 167.32 -20.18
CA GLU A 9 -63.28 167.19 -18.85
C GLU A 9 -63.29 165.73 -18.36
N ALA A 10 -64.39 164.99 -18.55
CA ALA A 10 -64.43 163.56 -18.24
C ALA A 10 -63.43 162.74 -19.07
N VAL A 11 -63.22 163.09 -20.35
CA VAL A 11 -62.23 162.43 -21.21
C VAL A 11 -60.80 162.78 -20.77
N VAL A 12 -60.53 164.03 -20.37
CA VAL A 12 -59.22 164.46 -19.86
C VAL A 12 -58.91 163.77 -18.53
N VAL A 13 -59.86 163.72 -17.59
CA VAL A 13 -59.70 163.03 -16.30
C VAL A 13 -59.46 161.53 -16.50
N GLN A 14 -60.18 160.90 -17.42
CA GLN A 14 -59.95 159.50 -17.77
C GLN A 14 -58.57 159.30 -18.41
N ALA A 15 -58.14 160.19 -19.31
CA ALA A 15 -56.82 160.12 -19.94
C ALA A 15 -55.67 160.36 -18.94
N GLU A 16 -55.85 161.24 -17.95
CA GLU A 16 -54.91 161.45 -16.85
C GLU A 16 -54.83 160.21 -15.96
N SER A 17 -55.98 159.63 -15.57
CA SER A 17 -56.04 158.39 -14.79
C SER A 17 -55.42 157.20 -15.53
N ASP A 18 -55.72 157.04 -16.82
CA ASP A 18 -55.14 155.99 -17.65
C ASP A 18 -53.65 156.25 -17.91
N GLY A 19 -53.24 157.52 -17.98
CA GLY A 19 -51.84 157.94 -18.01
C GLY A 19 -51.08 157.58 -16.73
N GLU A 20 -51.69 157.75 -15.55
CA GLU A 20 -51.12 157.33 -14.27
C GLU A 20 -51.05 155.80 -14.15
N LYS A 21 -52.08 155.07 -14.58
CA LYS A 21 -52.05 153.60 -14.67
C LYS A 21 -50.93 153.15 -15.59
N TRP A 22 -50.82 153.75 -16.78
CA TRP A 22 -49.75 153.46 -17.73
C TRP A 22 -48.36 153.76 -17.16
N HIS A 23 -48.20 154.94 -16.54
CA HIS A 23 -46.96 155.32 -15.88
C HIS A 23 -46.58 154.31 -14.78
N THR A 24 -47.56 153.83 -14.01
CA THR A 24 -47.33 152.82 -12.97
C THR A 24 -47.02 151.44 -13.56
N ILE A 25 -47.67 151.03 -14.66
CA ILE A 25 -47.34 149.79 -15.37
C ILE A 25 -45.89 149.82 -15.87
N VAL A 26 -45.43 150.94 -16.43
CA VAL A 26 -44.09 151.08 -17.00
C VAL A 26 -43.00 151.31 -15.94
N HIS A 27 -43.28 152.12 -14.90
CA HIS A 27 -42.29 152.59 -13.92
C HIS A 27 -42.51 152.11 -12.48
N GLY A 28 -43.52 151.27 -12.22
CA GLY A 28 -43.78 150.71 -10.90
C GLY A 28 -42.77 149.64 -10.47
N ASP A 29 -42.86 149.20 -9.22
CA ASP A 29 -41.91 148.27 -8.63
C ASP A 29 -42.15 146.79 -9.03
N GLU A 30 -41.25 145.91 -8.60
CA GLU A 30 -41.26 144.49 -8.93
C GLU A 30 -42.33 143.65 -8.20
N ASN A 31 -43.19 144.26 -7.37
CA ASN A 31 -44.24 143.58 -6.61
C ASN A 31 -45.64 144.10 -6.93
N THR A 32 -45.75 145.16 -7.73
CA THR A 32 -47.01 145.87 -7.99
C THR A 32 -47.78 145.25 -9.15
N ASN A 33 -49.10 145.16 -8.97
CA ASN A 33 -50.08 145.00 -10.04
C ASN A 33 -50.92 146.28 -10.11
N VAL A 34 -51.25 146.72 -11.33
CA VAL A 34 -52.13 147.87 -11.58
C VAL A 34 -53.48 147.33 -12.05
N SER A 35 -54.54 147.60 -11.28
CA SER A 35 -55.89 147.19 -11.66
C SER A 35 -56.41 148.09 -12.79
N VAL A 36 -56.70 147.47 -13.94
CA VAL A 36 -57.40 148.11 -15.06
C VAL A 36 -58.78 147.47 -15.23
N GLU A 37 -59.60 148.02 -16.11
CA GLU A 37 -60.99 147.59 -16.32
C GLU A 37 -61.11 146.13 -16.77
N SER A 38 -60.04 145.56 -17.35
CA SER A 38 -59.96 144.17 -17.81
C SER A 38 -59.25 143.21 -16.83
N GLY A 39 -58.90 143.66 -15.62
CA GLY A 39 -58.20 142.88 -14.60
C GLY A 39 -56.85 143.48 -14.18
N ASP A 40 -56.13 142.78 -13.32
CA ASP A 40 -54.82 143.22 -12.83
C ASP A 40 -53.73 143.03 -13.90
N VAL A 41 -53.02 144.11 -14.23
CA VAL A 41 -51.84 144.07 -15.11
C VAL A 41 -50.58 144.26 -14.26
N PRO A 42 -49.65 143.30 -14.23
CA PRO A 42 -48.38 143.46 -13.54
C PRO A 42 -47.53 144.56 -14.17
N THR A 43 -46.74 145.26 -13.37
CA THR A 43 -45.73 146.21 -13.89
C THR A 43 -44.70 145.46 -14.75
N VAL A 44 -44.01 146.20 -15.64
CA VAL A 44 -42.90 145.65 -16.43
C VAL A 44 -41.82 145.05 -15.52
N ALA A 45 -41.53 145.69 -14.38
CA ALA A 45 -40.57 145.19 -13.40
C ALA A 45 -41.00 143.85 -12.79
N LYS A 46 -42.28 143.69 -12.44
CA LYS A 46 -42.82 142.43 -11.93
C LYS A 46 -42.80 141.32 -12.98
N GLN A 47 -43.20 141.60 -14.22
CA GLN A 47 -43.13 140.62 -15.31
C GLN A 47 -41.70 140.11 -15.53
N LEU A 48 -40.71 141.03 -15.54
CA LEU A 48 -39.31 140.66 -15.67
C LEU A 48 -38.81 139.82 -14.48
N LYS A 49 -39.25 140.13 -13.25
CA LYS A 49 -38.95 139.31 -12.06
C LYS A 49 -39.56 137.92 -12.15
N ASP A 50 -40.82 137.81 -12.53
CA ASP A 50 -41.51 136.52 -12.63
C ASP A 50 -40.89 135.64 -13.72
N ILE A 51 -40.55 136.22 -14.89
CA ILE A 51 -39.79 135.54 -15.95
C ILE A 51 -38.43 135.09 -15.43
N ARG A 52 -37.68 135.97 -14.75
CA ARG A 52 -36.38 135.64 -14.16
C ARG A 52 -36.51 134.46 -13.19
N THR A 53 -37.48 134.50 -12.28
CA THR A 53 -37.72 133.44 -11.30
C THR A 53 -38.04 132.11 -11.98
N ALA A 54 -38.92 132.10 -13.00
CA ALA A 54 -39.25 130.90 -13.76
C ALA A 54 -38.03 130.32 -14.49
N ILE A 55 -37.21 131.17 -15.12
CA ILE A 55 -35.96 130.75 -15.78
C ILE A 55 -35.00 130.19 -14.75
N THR A 56 -34.77 130.88 -13.62
CA THR A 56 -33.82 130.41 -12.60
C THR A 56 -34.27 129.11 -11.94
N GLY A 57 -35.58 128.94 -11.70
CA GLY A 57 -36.15 127.70 -11.17
C GLY A 57 -35.98 126.53 -12.15
N GLY A 58 -36.37 126.71 -13.41
CA GLY A 58 -36.20 125.68 -14.43
C GLY A 58 -34.74 125.33 -14.70
N VAL A 59 -33.83 126.32 -14.66
CA VAL A 59 -32.38 126.06 -14.74
C VAL A 59 -31.91 125.27 -13.52
N SER A 60 -32.40 125.59 -12.32
CA SER A 60 -32.08 124.83 -11.10
C SER A 60 -32.56 123.38 -11.19
N ASP A 61 -33.77 123.14 -11.71
CA ASP A 61 -34.32 121.78 -11.89
C ASP A 61 -33.51 120.97 -12.90
N VAL A 62 -33.13 121.58 -14.03
CA VAL A 62 -32.28 120.93 -15.04
C VAL A 62 -30.90 120.61 -14.48
N VAL A 63 -30.31 121.51 -13.68
CA VAL A 63 -29.03 121.26 -13.01
C VAL A 63 -29.17 120.08 -12.05
N ALA A 64 -30.20 120.05 -11.19
CA ALA A 64 -30.42 118.95 -10.25
C ALA A 64 -30.56 117.59 -10.97
N GLU A 65 -31.34 117.54 -12.07
CA GLU A 65 -31.48 116.32 -12.86
C GLU A 65 -30.16 115.92 -13.55
N ALA A 66 -29.38 116.89 -14.03
CA ALA A 66 -28.06 116.64 -14.60
C ALA A 66 -27.07 116.10 -13.55
N GLU A 67 -27.14 116.57 -12.31
CA GLU A 67 -26.35 116.04 -11.20
C GLU A 67 -26.76 114.60 -10.84
N ASN A 68 -28.06 114.32 -10.77
CA ASN A 68 -28.57 112.96 -10.56
C ASN A 68 -28.11 112.00 -11.66
N ALA A 69 -28.21 112.41 -12.92
CA ALA A 69 -27.76 111.62 -14.06
C ALA A 69 -26.24 111.38 -14.05
N ARG A 70 -25.46 112.41 -13.70
CA ARG A 70 -24.00 112.31 -13.50
C ARG A 70 -23.67 111.27 -12.43
N ASP A 71 -24.33 111.35 -11.27
CA ASP A 71 -24.04 110.48 -10.13
C ASP A 71 -24.43 109.02 -10.44
N ALA A 72 -25.58 108.80 -11.09
CA ALA A 72 -25.98 107.48 -11.58
C ALA A 72 -24.98 106.91 -12.61
N ALA A 73 -24.47 107.75 -13.51
CA ALA A 73 -23.45 107.35 -14.49
C ALA A 73 -22.12 106.98 -13.81
N ILE A 74 -21.72 107.69 -12.75
CA ILE A 74 -20.54 107.35 -11.96
C ILE A 74 -20.72 105.98 -11.28
N VAL A 75 -21.88 105.71 -10.68
CA VAL A 75 -22.17 104.41 -10.06
C VAL A 75 -22.13 103.27 -11.08
N ALA A 76 -22.72 103.45 -12.25
CA ALA A 76 -22.71 102.47 -13.33
C ALA A 76 -21.28 102.20 -13.85
N LYS A 77 -20.47 103.25 -13.98
CA LYS A 77 -19.05 103.13 -14.35
C LYS A 77 -18.28 102.32 -13.31
N ASN A 78 -18.40 102.65 -12.03
CA ASN A 78 -17.71 101.95 -10.95
C ASN A 78 -18.09 100.46 -10.90
N SER A 79 -19.38 100.15 -11.08
CA SER A 79 -19.87 98.76 -11.15
C SER A 79 -19.30 98.01 -12.35
N THR A 80 -19.18 98.68 -13.50
CA THR A 80 -18.59 98.11 -14.72
C THR A 80 -17.09 97.82 -14.53
N GLU A 81 -16.36 98.72 -13.86
CA GLU A 81 -14.95 98.52 -13.53
C GLU A 81 -14.75 97.34 -12.58
N GLN A 82 -15.65 97.15 -11.61
CA GLN A 82 -15.64 95.98 -10.74
C GLN A 82 -15.87 94.68 -11.51
N ILE A 83 -16.93 94.61 -12.34
CA ILE A 83 -17.22 93.43 -13.17
C ILE A 83 -16.05 93.09 -14.09
N LYS A 84 -15.38 94.09 -14.65
CA LYS A 84 -14.19 93.91 -15.48
C LYS A 84 -13.05 93.27 -14.67
N SER A 85 -12.84 93.70 -13.43
CA SER A 85 -11.84 93.11 -12.55
C SER A 85 -12.15 91.64 -12.25
N GLU A 86 -13.40 91.33 -11.86
CA GLU A 86 -13.85 89.96 -11.57
C GLU A 86 -13.73 89.05 -12.81
N THR A 87 -14.06 89.57 -13.99
CA THR A 87 -13.91 88.85 -15.27
C THR A 87 -12.45 88.50 -15.54
N ASN A 88 -11.52 89.40 -15.25
CA ASN A 88 -10.09 89.13 -15.42
C ASN A 88 -9.60 88.05 -14.44
N THR A 89 -10.10 88.04 -13.20
CA THR A 89 -9.81 86.98 -12.23
C THR A 89 -10.33 85.63 -12.71
N ILE A 90 -11.59 85.56 -13.15
CA ILE A 90 -12.19 84.32 -13.69
C ILE A 90 -11.38 83.79 -14.88
N LYS A 91 -10.92 84.68 -15.77
CA LYS A 91 -10.08 84.29 -16.89
C LYS A 91 -8.78 83.62 -16.43
N SER A 92 -8.12 84.20 -15.42
CA SER A 92 -6.91 83.62 -14.83
C SER A 92 -7.17 82.25 -14.21
N ASP A 93 -8.28 82.08 -13.50
CA ASP A 93 -8.65 80.79 -12.88
C ASP A 93 -8.94 79.72 -13.94
N VAL A 94 -9.61 80.10 -15.04
CA VAL A 94 -9.88 79.18 -16.17
C VAL A 94 -8.57 78.74 -16.84
N GLU A 95 -7.62 79.64 -17.02
CA GLU A 95 -6.29 79.30 -17.57
C GLU A 95 -5.55 78.31 -16.67
N LYS A 96 -5.59 78.52 -15.35
CA LYS A 96 -5.02 77.60 -14.37
C LYS A 96 -5.71 76.23 -14.37
N LEU A 97 -7.05 76.19 -14.36
CA LEU A 97 -7.81 74.94 -14.44
C LEU A 97 -7.50 74.14 -15.71
N LYS A 98 -7.25 74.83 -16.83
CA LYS A 98 -6.84 74.20 -18.09
C LYS A 98 -5.46 73.53 -17.96
N GLU A 99 -4.51 74.19 -17.31
CA GLU A 99 -3.18 73.63 -17.03
C GLU A 99 -3.27 72.42 -16.10
N ASP A 100 -4.00 72.53 -14.98
CA ASP A 100 -4.21 71.44 -14.03
C ASP A 100 -4.87 70.23 -14.71
N THR A 101 -5.86 70.46 -15.57
CA THR A 101 -6.52 69.40 -16.35
C THR A 101 -5.54 68.69 -17.29
N LEU A 102 -4.65 69.44 -17.95
CA LEU A 102 -3.64 68.86 -18.84
C LEU A 102 -2.63 68.03 -18.06
N ASN A 103 -2.21 68.52 -16.88
CA ASN A 103 -1.31 67.80 -15.99
C ASN A 103 -1.94 66.48 -15.51
N ILE A 104 -3.20 66.51 -15.06
CA ILE A 104 -3.94 65.30 -14.67
C ILE A 104 -4.03 64.31 -15.82
N LYS A 105 -4.33 64.77 -17.04
CA LYS A 105 -4.38 63.92 -18.24
C LYS A 105 -3.03 63.23 -18.50
N ASN A 106 -1.93 63.97 -18.37
CA ASN A 106 -0.59 63.42 -18.58
C ASN A 106 -0.23 62.38 -17.51
N GLN A 107 -0.54 62.67 -16.24
CA GLN A 107 -0.34 61.71 -15.14
C GLN A 107 -1.18 60.44 -15.35
N ALA A 108 -2.43 60.57 -15.75
CA ALA A 108 -3.31 59.44 -16.02
C ALA A 108 -2.76 58.54 -17.16
N ASN A 109 -2.23 59.14 -18.23
CA ASN A 109 -1.58 58.40 -19.31
C ASN A 109 -0.33 57.66 -18.83
N GLN A 110 0.48 58.30 -17.98
CA GLN A 110 1.66 57.66 -17.41
C GLN A 110 1.27 56.46 -16.53
N ILE A 111 0.32 56.64 -15.62
CA ILE A 111 -0.20 55.57 -14.75
C ILE A 111 -0.71 54.40 -15.58
N PHE A 112 -1.45 54.67 -16.66
CA PHE A 112 -1.93 53.63 -17.57
C PHE A 112 -0.77 52.82 -18.17
N ASN A 113 0.27 53.49 -18.68
CA ASN A 113 1.43 52.83 -19.27
C ASN A 113 2.24 52.02 -18.26
N ASP A 114 2.41 52.55 -17.04
CA ASP A 114 3.11 51.88 -15.95
C ASP A 114 2.36 50.61 -15.53
N ILE A 115 1.03 50.69 -15.37
CA ILE A 115 0.18 49.53 -15.05
C ILE A 115 0.24 48.48 -16.16
N SER A 116 0.15 48.89 -17.43
CA SER A 116 0.24 47.96 -18.57
C SER A 116 1.57 47.21 -18.55
N SER A 117 2.68 47.94 -18.40
CA SER A 117 4.03 47.37 -18.40
C SER A 117 4.27 46.42 -17.22
N ALA A 118 3.81 46.80 -16.03
CA ALA A 118 3.87 45.95 -14.83
C ALA A 118 3.03 44.68 -14.99
N THR A 119 1.83 44.80 -15.59
CA THR A 119 0.94 43.66 -15.86
C THR A 119 1.57 42.70 -16.85
N ASP A 120 2.13 43.19 -17.97
CA ASP A 120 2.80 42.36 -18.97
C ASP A 120 4.00 41.61 -18.37
N THR A 121 4.77 42.30 -17.53
CA THR A 121 5.90 41.69 -16.81
C THR A 121 5.44 40.59 -15.87
N ALA A 122 4.40 40.84 -15.07
CA ALA A 122 3.85 39.85 -14.15
C ALA A 122 3.31 38.61 -14.87
N VAL A 123 2.59 38.80 -15.97
CA VAL A 123 2.06 37.70 -16.81
C VAL A 123 3.21 36.87 -17.39
N SER A 124 4.25 37.52 -17.91
CA SER A 124 5.44 36.82 -18.44
C SER A 124 6.16 36.00 -17.38
N THR A 125 6.35 36.55 -16.18
CA THR A 125 6.94 35.82 -15.04
C THR A 125 6.11 34.59 -14.69
N ILE A 126 4.79 34.75 -14.54
CA ILE A 126 3.88 33.63 -14.23
C ILE A 126 3.95 32.54 -15.30
N GLN A 127 3.99 32.90 -16.59
CA GLN A 127 4.08 31.94 -17.69
C GLN A 127 5.40 31.16 -17.66
N ASN A 128 6.53 31.83 -17.40
CA ASN A 128 7.85 31.21 -17.33
C ASN A 128 7.97 30.28 -16.11
N GLU A 129 7.50 30.71 -14.95
CA GLU A 129 7.47 29.90 -13.73
C GLU A 129 6.57 28.68 -13.91
N SER A 130 5.36 28.86 -14.45
CA SER A 130 4.43 27.78 -14.73
C SER A 130 5.02 26.76 -15.70
N THR A 131 5.70 27.20 -16.76
CA THR A 131 6.35 26.31 -17.73
C THR A 131 7.46 25.48 -17.06
N THR A 132 8.24 26.13 -16.19
CA THR A 132 9.33 25.49 -15.45
C THR A 132 8.79 24.46 -14.46
N GLN A 133 7.75 24.82 -13.68
CA GLN A 133 7.11 23.93 -12.72
C GLN A 133 6.49 22.70 -13.41
N VAL A 134 5.78 22.89 -14.53
CA VAL A 134 5.22 21.80 -15.33
C VAL A 134 6.34 20.84 -15.81
N SER A 135 7.45 21.38 -16.31
CA SER A 135 8.60 20.56 -16.75
C SER A 135 9.21 19.74 -15.60
N ILE A 136 9.37 20.35 -14.42
CA ILE A 136 9.87 19.66 -13.23
C ILE A 136 8.92 18.53 -12.81
N ILE A 137 7.62 18.79 -12.78
CA ILE A 137 6.61 17.79 -12.42
C ILE A 137 6.63 16.62 -13.40
N GLN A 138 6.71 16.90 -14.71
CA GLN A 138 6.80 15.86 -15.75
C GLN A 138 8.04 14.99 -15.59
N ASN A 139 9.22 15.60 -15.45
CA ASN A 139 10.49 14.87 -15.29
C ASN A 139 10.51 14.02 -14.00
N ASN A 140 10.01 14.57 -12.89
CA ASN A 140 9.90 13.84 -11.63
C ASN A 140 8.91 12.68 -11.75
N GLY A 141 7.77 12.89 -12.41
CA GLY A 141 6.77 11.86 -12.69
C GLY A 141 7.35 10.72 -13.52
N GLU A 142 8.06 11.03 -14.60
CA GLU A 142 8.72 10.03 -15.44
C GLU A 142 9.78 9.23 -14.67
N THR A 143 10.59 9.91 -13.85
CA THR A 143 11.59 9.26 -12.98
C THR A 143 10.93 8.29 -12.00
N GLN A 144 9.83 8.69 -11.35
CA GLN A 144 9.10 7.84 -10.41
C GLN A 144 8.47 6.63 -11.11
N VAL A 145 7.83 6.83 -12.26
CA VAL A 145 7.24 5.73 -13.06
C VAL A 145 8.32 4.72 -13.45
N ASN A 146 9.48 5.19 -13.92
CA ASN A 146 10.59 4.32 -14.31
C ASN A 146 11.15 3.53 -13.11
N ALA A 147 11.28 4.17 -11.95
CA ALA A 147 11.73 3.50 -10.73
C ALA A 147 10.74 2.40 -10.27
N VAL A 148 9.43 2.71 -10.27
CA VAL A 148 8.38 1.74 -9.92
C VAL A 148 8.35 0.57 -10.89
N ASN A 149 8.44 0.84 -12.20
CA ASN A 149 8.45 -0.21 -13.22
C ASN A 149 9.66 -1.13 -13.08
N SER A 150 10.86 -0.56 -12.85
CA SER A 150 12.07 -1.34 -12.60
C SER A 150 11.94 -2.22 -11.35
N ALA A 151 11.49 -1.65 -10.23
CA ALA A 151 11.28 -2.40 -8.99
C ALA A 151 10.23 -3.52 -9.14
N GLY A 152 9.11 -3.22 -9.81
CA GLY A 152 8.06 -4.18 -10.11
C GLY A 152 8.55 -5.34 -10.98
N ASN A 153 9.28 -5.04 -12.04
CA ASN A 153 9.88 -6.05 -12.94
C ASN A 153 10.88 -6.95 -12.20
N THR A 154 11.72 -6.38 -11.32
CA THR A 154 12.63 -7.15 -10.47
C THR A 154 11.86 -8.08 -9.53
N GLN A 155 10.82 -7.58 -8.86
CA GLN A 155 10.02 -8.40 -7.93
C GLN A 155 9.34 -9.56 -8.66
N VAL A 156 8.75 -9.31 -9.83
CA VAL A 156 8.13 -10.36 -10.66
C VAL A 156 9.16 -11.39 -11.12
N ALA A 157 10.37 -10.97 -11.50
CA ALA A 157 11.44 -11.88 -11.87
C ALA A 157 11.86 -12.78 -10.70
N ASN A 158 12.01 -12.21 -9.49
CA ASN A 158 12.35 -12.95 -8.29
C ASN A 158 11.28 -13.99 -7.93
N VAL A 159 10.00 -13.61 -7.98
CA VAL A 159 8.88 -14.54 -7.72
C VAL A 159 8.85 -15.68 -8.74
N LYS A 160 9.09 -15.38 -10.03
CA LYS A 160 9.17 -16.42 -11.08
C LYS A 160 10.35 -17.37 -10.85
N ALA A 161 11.51 -16.84 -10.44
CA ALA A 161 12.69 -17.66 -10.14
C ALA A 161 12.45 -18.57 -8.94
N GLU A 162 11.89 -18.04 -7.86
CA GLU A 162 11.56 -18.81 -6.66
C GLU A 162 10.47 -19.86 -6.94
N GLY A 163 9.46 -19.52 -7.74
CA GLY A 163 8.45 -20.48 -8.20
C GLY A 163 9.07 -21.66 -8.96
N LYS A 164 10.07 -21.41 -9.82
CA LYS A 164 10.82 -22.49 -10.50
C LYS A 164 11.59 -23.38 -9.51
N ASN A 165 12.23 -22.79 -8.49
CA ASN A 165 12.95 -23.54 -7.46
C ASN A 165 12.01 -24.44 -6.66
N GLN A 166 10.85 -23.92 -6.27
CA GLN A 166 9.85 -24.70 -5.52
C GLN A 166 9.30 -25.87 -6.34
N VAL A 167 9.01 -25.66 -7.62
CA VAL A 167 8.60 -26.74 -8.53
C VAL A 167 9.69 -27.80 -8.66
N ALA A 168 10.95 -27.39 -8.81
CA ALA A 168 12.08 -28.33 -8.89
C ALA A 168 12.23 -29.16 -7.61
N LEU A 169 12.11 -28.52 -6.44
CA LEU A 169 12.15 -29.21 -5.14
C LEU A 169 11.00 -30.20 -4.97
N ALA A 170 9.78 -29.78 -5.34
CA ALA A 170 8.61 -30.65 -5.30
C ALA A 170 8.77 -31.87 -6.22
N GLN A 171 9.29 -31.68 -7.43
CA GLN A 171 9.55 -32.77 -8.36
C GLN A 171 10.61 -33.75 -7.81
N ALA A 172 11.69 -33.23 -7.21
CA ALA A 172 12.73 -34.06 -6.60
C ALA A 172 12.18 -34.92 -5.45
N GLN A 173 11.37 -34.32 -4.57
CA GLN A 173 10.70 -35.04 -3.49
C GLN A 173 9.71 -36.09 -4.01
N ALA A 174 8.92 -35.76 -5.03
CA ALA A 174 8.00 -36.72 -5.66
C ALA A 174 8.75 -37.90 -6.28
N ASN A 175 9.86 -37.64 -6.97
CA ASN A 175 10.70 -38.71 -7.54
C ASN A 175 11.31 -39.60 -6.45
N GLN A 176 11.77 -39.00 -5.35
CA GLN A 176 12.31 -39.75 -4.23
C GLN A 176 11.24 -40.61 -3.54
N ALA A 177 10.04 -40.07 -3.35
CA ALA A 177 8.90 -40.82 -2.81
C ALA A 177 8.51 -42.00 -3.71
N LYS A 178 8.49 -41.79 -5.03
CA LYS A 178 8.28 -42.86 -6.02
C LYS A 178 9.35 -43.95 -5.92
N TYR A 179 10.63 -43.57 -5.87
CA TYR A 179 11.72 -44.52 -5.72
C TYR A 179 11.60 -45.34 -4.42
N TYR A 180 11.23 -44.71 -3.30
CA TYR A 180 11.00 -45.44 -2.04
C TYR A 180 9.81 -46.40 -2.13
N ALA A 181 8.72 -46.00 -2.78
CA ALA A 181 7.58 -46.88 -2.99
C ALA A 181 7.95 -48.10 -3.87
N GLU A 182 8.70 -47.88 -4.94
CA GLU A 182 9.13 -48.94 -5.87
C GLU A 182 10.20 -49.86 -5.26
N SER A 183 11.13 -49.33 -4.47
CA SER A 183 12.16 -50.14 -3.79
C SER A 183 11.62 -50.93 -2.59
N CYS A 184 10.46 -50.54 -2.08
CA CYS A 184 9.70 -51.33 -1.11
C CYS A 184 8.68 -52.27 -1.77
N ALA A 185 8.74 -52.48 -3.10
CA ALA A 185 7.85 -53.39 -3.82
C ALA A 185 7.77 -54.72 -3.05
N PRO A 186 6.62 -55.04 -2.46
CA PRO A 186 6.48 -56.22 -1.64
C PRO A 186 6.77 -57.46 -2.50
N ALA A 187 7.29 -58.55 -1.90
CA ALA A 187 7.42 -59.82 -2.64
C ALA A 187 6.10 -60.16 -3.35
N PRO A 188 6.08 -60.68 -4.60
CA PRO A 188 4.83 -60.92 -5.32
C PRO A 188 3.85 -61.77 -4.49
N LEU A 189 2.55 -61.54 -4.65
CA LEU A 189 1.53 -62.42 -4.06
C LEU A 189 1.77 -63.87 -4.53
N GLY A 190 1.44 -64.85 -3.70
CA GLY A 190 1.74 -66.27 -4.00
C GLY A 190 3.19 -66.67 -3.74
N SER A 191 4.08 -65.72 -3.43
CA SER A 191 5.47 -66.04 -3.09
C SER A 191 5.57 -66.87 -1.81
N ARG A 192 6.49 -67.84 -1.81
CA ARG A 192 6.76 -68.71 -0.67
C ARG A 192 7.84 -68.12 0.22
N LEU A 193 7.50 -67.91 1.50
CA LEU A 193 8.45 -67.60 2.56
C LEU A 193 8.67 -68.85 3.43
N SER A 194 9.92 -69.10 3.80
CA SER A 194 10.28 -70.12 4.80
C SER A 194 11.02 -69.47 5.94
N VAL A 195 10.65 -69.86 7.16
CA VAL A 195 11.20 -69.26 8.37
C VAL A 195 11.70 -70.37 9.29
N PRO A 196 13.01 -70.41 9.63
CA PRO A 196 13.55 -71.36 10.58
C PRO A 196 13.14 -70.97 12.00
N ALA A 197 12.71 -71.96 12.80
CA ALA A 197 12.50 -71.83 14.25
C ALA A 197 11.56 -70.68 14.71
N ASN A 198 10.67 -70.19 13.87
CA ASN A 198 9.72 -69.11 14.20
C ASN A 198 8.27 -69.53 13.93
N LYS A 199 7.46 -69.59 14.99
CA LYS A 199 6.02 -69.94 14.93
C LYS A 199 5.10 -68.76 14.64
N LYS A 200 5.61 -67.53 14.62
CA LYS A 200 4.82 -66.34 14.29
C LYS A 200 4.52 -66.36 12.80
N VAL A 201 3.23 -66.39 12.44
CA VAL A 201 2.77 -66.15 11.07
C VAL A 201 3.15 -64.71 10.69
N PRO A 202 3.99 -64.49 9.68
CA PRO A 202 4.31 -63.15 9.23
C PRO A 202 3.07 -62.43 8.71
N ASP A 203 2.94 -61.14 9.00
CA ASP A 203 1.76 -60.38 8.61
C ASP A 203 1.62 -60.42 7.08
N GLY A 204 0.43 -60.73 6.59
CA GLY A 204 0.13 -60.80 5.14
C GLY A 204 0.51 -62.14 4.50
N TYR A 205 0.95 -63.10 5.30
CA TYR A 205 1.22 -64.47 4.90
C TYR A 205 0.26 -65.44 5.59
N GLU A 206 0.00 -66.58 4.95
CA GLU A 206 -0.80 -67.67 5.50
C GLU A 206 0.00 -68.98 5.49
N PRO A 207 -0.08 -69.82 6.54
CA PRO A 207 0.61 -71.09 6.57
C PRO A 207 0.00 -72.08 5.58
N VAL A 208 0.84 -72.92 4.97
CA VAL A 208 0.44 -73.98 4.03
C VAL A 208 0.17 -75.30 4.77
N TRP A 209 -0.86 -75.29 5.62
CA TRP A 209 -1.29 -76.43 6.43
C TRP A 209 -2.47 -77.18 5.80
N TYR A 210 -2.77 -78.38 6.32
CA TYR A 210 -3.81 -79.24 5.79
C TYR A 210 -5.16 -78.49 5.74
N LYS A 211 -5.73 -78.39 4.54
CA LYS A 211 -6.96 -77.66 4.24
C LYS A 211 -7.03 -76.22 4.78
N ASN A 212 -5.89 -75.52 4.88
CA ASN A 212 -5.92 -74.11 5.24
C ASN A 212 -6.52 -73.29 4.10
N THR A 213 -7.55 -72.50 4.39
CA THR A 213 -8.32 -71.74 3.40
C THR A 213 -8.06 -70.25 3.49
N ILE A 214 -8.01 -69.60 2.33
CA ILE A 214 -8.09 -68.15 2.19
C ILE A 214 -9.38 -67.75 1.48
N THR A 215 -9.90 -66.58 1.80
CA THR A 215 -11.16 -66.07 1.25
C THR A 215 -10.96 -64.73 0.55
N ARG A 216 -11.72 -64.46 -0.53
CA ARG A 216 -11.69 -63.19 -1.28
C ARG A 216 -11.94 -61.98 -0.40
N ALA A 217 -12.84 -62.08 0.58
CA ALA A 217 -13.13 -60.99 1.51
C ALA A 217 -11.91 -60.58 2.36
N ARG A 218 -11.04 -61.55 2.69
CA ARG A 218 -9.86 -61.33 3.53
C ARG A 218 -8.62 -60.96 2.71
N TYR A 219 -8.50 -61.49 1.49
CA TYR A 219 -7.35 -61.32 0.61
C TYR A 219 -7.76 -60.99 -0.83
N PRO A 220 -8.43 -59.85 -1.07
CA PRO A 220 -9.03 -59.53 -2.37
C PRO A 220 -8.00 -59.48 -3.50
N ASP A 221 -6.82 -58.89 -3.24
CA ASP A 221 -5.76 -58.74 -4.24
C ASP A 221 -5.16 -60.09 -4.67
N PHE A 222 -5.06 -61.07 -3.76
CA PHE A 222 -4.61 -62.41 -4.10
C PHE A 222 -5.57 -63.07 -5.09
N PHE A 223 -6.88 -62.89 -4.87
CA PHE A 223 -7.88 -63.44 -5.78
C PHE A 223 -7.82 -62.75 -7.15
N THR A 224 -7.81 -61.42 -7.17
CA THR A 224 -7.77 -60.66 -8.43
C THR A 224 -6.48 -60.89 -9.24
N GLN A 225 -5.33 -61.01 -8.58
CA GLN A 225 -4.05 -61.14 -9.27
C GLN A 225 -3.65 -62.58 -9.62
N LEU A 226 -4.14 -63.58 -8.88
CA LEU A 226 -3.69 -64.97 -9.02
C LEU A 226 -4.81 -65.98 -9.23
N VAL A 227 -5.97 -65.85 -8.57
CA VAL A 227 -7.07 -66.83 -8.66
C VAL A 227 -7.96 -66.58 -9.87
N ASP A 228 -8.24 -65.31 -10.18
CA ASP A 228 -9.03 -64.89 -11.34
C ASP A 228 -8.20 -64.88 -12.64
N THR A 229 -6.93 -65.25 -12.53
CA THR A 229 -5.95 -65.37 -13.62
C THR A 229 -5.47 -66.81 -13.70
N ASP A 230 -4.96 -67.25 -14.85
CA ASP A 230 -4.41 -68.62 -15.03
C ASP A 230 -2.98 -68.79 -14.45
N TYR A 231 -2.64 -68.07 -13.37
CA TYR A 231 -1.30 -68.12 -12.75
C TYR A 231 -1.14 -69.21 -11.69
N LEU A 232 -2.22 -69.78 -11.18
CA LEU A 232 -2.19 -70.86 -10.19
C LEU A 232 -2.55 -72.21 -10.82
N VAL A 233 -1.89 -73.26 -10.33
CA VAL A 233 -2.24 -74.65 -10.68
C VAL A 233 -3.27 -75.15 -9.68
N PHE A 234 -4.45 -75.51 -10.18
CA PHE A 234 -5.56 -76.02 -9.39
C PHE A 234 -5.77 -77.51 -9.61
N VAL A 235 -6.11 -78.21 -8.53
CA VAL A 235 -6.65 -79.57 -8.55
C VAL A 235 -8.00 -79.60 -7.84
N ASP A 236 -8.80 -80.65 -8.05
CA ASP A 236 -10.01 -80.85 -7.26
C ASP A 236 -9.70 -81.37 -5.85
N GLU A 237 -10.67 -81.25 -4.94
CA GLU A 237 -10.48 -81.61 -3.53
C GLU A 237 -10.21 -83.13 -3.36
N ALA A 238 -10.79 -83.97 -4.22
CA ALA A 238 -10.53 -85.41 -4.20
C ALA A 238 -9.07 -85.73 -4.55
N THR A 239 -8.51 -85.04 -5.55
CA THR A 239 -7.10 -85.15 -5.94
C THR A 239 -6.18 -84.63 -4.84
N TYR A 240 -6.56 -83.52 -4.19
CA TYR A 240 -5.82 -83.01 -3.03
C TYR A 240 -5.74 -84.06 -1.92
N ASP A 241 -6.88 -84.60 -1.50
CA ASP A 241 -6.93 -85.60 -0.42
C ASP A 241 -6.17 -86.88 -0.80
N ASN A 242 -6.28 -87.36 -2.04
CA ASN A 242 -5.51 -88.51 -2.55
C ASN A 242 -3.99 -88.26 -2.53
N GLN A 243 -3.55 -87.05 -2.90
CA GLN A 243 -2.12 -86.70 -2.87
C GLN A 243 -1.61 -86.57 -1.43
N VAL A 244 -2.41 -86.00 -0.53
CA VAL A 244 -2.05 -85.93 0.90
C VAL A 244 -1.96 -87.33 1.50
N GLU A 245 -2.86 -88.25 1.16
CA GLU A 245 -2.79 -89.63 1.63
C GLU A 245 -1.57 -90.38 1.05
N SER A 246 -1.32 -90.22 -0.25
CA SER A 246 -0.25 -90.95 -0.95
C SER A 246 1.16 -90.42 -0.64
N TYR A 247 1.29 -89.10 -0.45
CA TYR A 247 2.58 -88.42 -0.38
C TYR A 247 2.78 -87.57 0.87
N GLY A 248 1.75 -87.41 1.71
CA GLY A 248 1.78 -86.52 2.89
C GLY A 248 1.69 -85.02 2.57
N MET A 249 1.45 -84.66 1.31
CA MET A 249 1.43 -83.26 0.83
C MET A 249 0.60 -83.09 -0.44
N CYS A 250 0.26 -81.84 -0.77
CA CYS A 250 -0.28 -81.45 -2.07
C CYS A 250 0.33 -80.11 -2.47
N ALA A 251 1.01 -80.06 -3.62
CA ALA A 251 1.72 -78.87 -4.09
C ALA A 251 0.84 -77.90 -4.91
N SER A 252 -0.42 -78.25 -5.14
CA SER A 252 -1.39 -77.46 -5.91
C SER A 252 -2.42 -76.77 -5.01
N TYR A 253 -3.07 -75.74 -5.53
CA TYR A 253 -4.19 -75.06 -4.89
C TYR A 253 -5.49 -75.82 -5.17
N VAL A 254 -6.53 -75.63 -4.36
CA VAL A 254 -7.88 -76.09 -4.67
C VAL A 254 -8.82 -74.91 -4.70
N LYS A 255 -9.53 -74.73 -5.81
CA LYS A 255 -10.60 -73.74 -5.92
C LYS A 255 -11.90 -74.40 -5.44
N VAL A 256 -12.31 -74.08 -4.21
CA VAL A 256 -13.55 -74.61 -3.62
C VAL A 256 -14.76 -73.93 -4.27
N ASP A 257 -14.69 -72.61 -4.38
CA ASP A 257 -15.66 -71.77 -5.08
C ASP A 257 -14.96 -70.49 -5.59
N ASN A 258 -15.73 -69.49 -6.03
CA ASN A 258 -15.17 -68.24 -6.54
C ASN A 258 -14.55 -67.36 -5.46
N ASP A 259 -14.86 -67.59 -4.19
CA ASP A 259 -14.46 -66.75 -3.06
C ASP A 259 -13.56 -67.48 -2.06
N THR A 260 -13.33 -68.78 -2.24
CA THR A 260 -12.58 -69.64 -1.31
C THR A 260 -11.57 -70.52 -2.04
N VAL A 261 -10.32 -70.46 -1.58
CA VAL A 261 -9.22 -71.29 -2.09
C VAL A 261 -8.54 -72.01 -0.92
N ILE A 262 -8.30 -73.30 -1.07
CA ILE A 262 -7.41 -74.06 -0.17
C ILE A 262 -5.98 -73.89 -0.67
N LEU A 263 -5.09 -73.53 0.26
CA LEU A 263 -3.66 -73.43 0.00
C LEU A 263 -3.02 -74.82 -0.14
N PRO A 264 -1.88 -74.93 -0.85
CA PRO A 264 -1.08 -76.15 -0.86
C PRO A 264 -0.78 -76.63 0.56
N LEU A 265 -0.60 -77.94 0.75
CA LEU A 265 0.01 -78.49 1.95
C LEU A 265 1.46 -78.79 1.63
N LEU A 266 2.39 -77.97 2.15
CA LEU A 266 3.83 -78.16 1.91
C LEU A 266 4.50 -78.61 3.21
N LEU A 267 4.78 -79.91 3.32
CA LEU A 267 5.40 -80.52 4.50
C LEU A 267 6.49 -81.52 4.08
N ASN A 268 7.70 -81.45 4.65
CA ASN A 268 8.76 -82.44 4.40
C ASN A 268 9.16 -82.60 2.92
N TYR A 269 9.21 -81.51 2.16
CA TYR A 269 9.52 -81.55 0.72
C TYR A 269 10.95 -81.10 0.39
N ALA A 270 11.45 -81.56 -0.75
CA ALA A 270 12.63 -81.00 -1.42
C ALA A 270 12.21 -80.34 -2.74
N ARG A 271 12.91 -79.27 -3.15
CA ARG A 271 12.67 -78.61 -4.43
C ARG A 271 13.51 -79.25 -5.52
N SER A 272 12.86 -79.84 -6.53
CA SER A 272 13.47 -80.46 -7.70
C SER A 272 12.45 -80.51 -8.85
N GLY A 273 12.86 -80.95 -10.04
CA GLY A 273 11.99 -81.10 -11.22
C GLY A 273 12.15 -80.01 -12.29
N THR A 274 11.30 -80.05 -13.31
CA THR A 274 11.24 -79.06 -14.40
C THR A 274 10.05 -78.11 -14.20
N THR A 275 9.97 -77.04 -15.01
CA THR A 275 8.84 -76.10 -15.00
C THR A 275 7.49 -76.77 -15.23
N ASP A 276 7.48 -77.85 -16.01
CA ASP A 276 6.27 -78.63 -16.32
C ASP A 276 5.75 -79.43 -15.12
N ASN A 277 6.54 -79.54 -14.05
CA ASN A 277 6.15 -80.19 -12.80
C ASN A 277 5.59 -79.20 -11.76
N THR A 278 5.32 -77.95 -12.13
CA THR A 278 4.75 -76.96 -11.21
C THR A 278 3.39 -77.46 -10.70
N GLY A 279 3.23 -77.53 -9.37
CA GLY A 279 2.03 -78.04 -8.72
C GLY A 279 2.00 -79.57 -8.53
N SER A 280 2.95 -80.30 -9.10
CA SER A 280 3.04 -81.77 -8.97
C SER A 280 3.88 -82.19 -7.77
N VAL A 281 3.51 -83.32 -7.17
CA VAL A 281 4.32 -84.01 -6.15
C VAL A 281 5.14 -85.10 -6.83
N LEU A 282 6.46 -85.08 -6.64
CA LEU A 282 7.37 -86.08 -7.19
C LEU A 282 7.85 -86.99 -6.05
N ASN A 283 7.88 -88.30 -6.31
CA ASN A 283 8.45 -89.27 -5.37
C ASN A 283 9.96 -89.10 -5.24
N ASP A 284 10.51 -89.61 -4.14
CA ASP A 284 11.96 -89.76 -4.02
C ASP A 284 12.48 -90.70 -5.11
N GLN A 285 13.54 -90.28 -5.78
CA GLN A 285 14.17 -91.06 -6.85
C GLN A 285 15.65 -91.15 -6.55
N PHE A 286 16.14 -92.39 -6.44
CA PHE A 286 17.57 -92.66 -6.46
C PHE A 286 17.96 -93.08 -7.88
N GLN A 287 18.97 -92.42 -8.46
CA GLN A 287 19.43 -92.77 -9.79
C GLN A 287 19.91 -94.22 -9.80
N GLY A 288 19.49 -94.98 -10.82
CA GLY A 288 20.00 -96.33 -11.05
C GLY A 288 21.52 -96.29 -11.11
N HIS A 289 22.17 -97.13 -10.31
CA HIS A 289 23.62 -97.22 -10.23
C HIS A 289 24.02 -98.69 -10.14
N TYR A 290 25.26 -98.99 -10.52
CA TYR A 290 25.83 -100.32 -10.39
C TYR A 290 26.92 -100.29 -9.32
N HIS A 291 27.02 -101.39 -8.56
CA HIS A 291 28.18 -101.66 -7.74
C HIS A 291 29.10 -102.60 -8.51
N SER A 292 30.39 -102.28 -8.57
CA SER A 292 31.41 -103.21 -9.07
C SER A 292 31.80 -104.13 -7.93
N ASN A 293 31.45 -105.41 -8.05
CA ASN A 293 31.90 -106.42 -7.11
C ASN A 293 33.19 -107.04 -7.64
N GLN A 294 34.30 -106.81 -6.94
CA GLN A 294 35.55 -107.46 -7.25
C GLN A 294 35.59 -108.82 -6.56
N ILE A 295 35.22 -109.87 -7.28
CA ILE A 295 35.38 -111.25 -6.81
C ILE A 295 36.85 -111.60 -7.01
N ARG A 296 37.61 -111.76 -5.92
CA ARG A 296 38.93 -112.36 -5.98
C ARG A 296 38.79 -113.85 -6.29
N THR A 297 39.43 -114.31 -7.35
CA THR A 297 39.57 -115.74 -7.70
C THR A 297 40.96 -116.27 -7.35
N ASP A 298 41.59 -115.78 -6.27
CA ASP A 298 42.85 -116.33 -5.77
C ASP A 298 42.59 -117.51 -4.81
N THR A 299 43.25 -118.63 -5.10
CA THR A 299 43.06 -119.97 -4.52
C THR A 299 43.35 -120.10 -3.01
N TYR A 300 43.66 -119.06 -2.25
CA TYR A 300 43.90 -119.20 -0.81
C TYR A 300 43.37 -118.00 -0.03
N GLY A 301 42.40 -118.29 0.84
CA GLY A 301 41.58 -117.28 1.51
C GLY A 301 42.24 -116.51 2.64
N SER A 302 41.61 -115.39 2.98
CA SER A 302 41.26 -115.03 4.36
C SER A 302 40.24 -113.89 4.34
N GLY A 303 39.01 -114.13 4.81
CA GLY A 303 38.03 -113.08 5.16
C GLY A 303 36.63 -113.22 4.55
N ASP A 304 35.76 -113.97 5.24
CA ASP A 304 34.28 -113.98 5.28
C ASP A 304 33.44 -114.01 3.98
N GLY A 305 33.20 -115.23 3.51
CA GLY A 305 32.13 -115.63 2.58
C GLY A 305 32.53 -116.92 1.85
N ALA A 306 31.66 -117.95 1.81
CA ALA A 306 32.01 -119.26 1.26
C ALA A 306 32.54 -119.16 -0.19
N ALA A 307 33.78 -119.61 -0.40
CA ALA A 307 34.38 -119.72 -1.72
C ALA A 307 33.55 -120.70 -2.58
N ILE A 308 32.96 -120.20 -3.66
CA ILE A 308 32.39 -121.05 -4.71
C ILE A 308 33.56 -121.66 -5.48
N MET A 309 33.88 -122.91 -5.16
CA MET A 309 34.82 -123.73 -5.92
C MET A 309 34.17 -124.10 -7.26
N THR A 310 34.48 -123.41 -8.36
CA THR A 310 34.18 -123.91 -9.70
C THR A 310 35.41 -124.65 -10.24
N SER A 311 35.34 -125.98 -10.21
CA SER A 311 36.19 -126.86 -10.99
C SER A 311 36.02 -126.55 -12.49
N SER A 312 37.14 -126.52 -13.19
CA SER A 312 37.28 -126.48 -14.65
C SER A 312 36.13 -127.13 -15.42
N GLY A 313 35.32 -126.30 -16.08
CA GLY A 313 34.29 -126.70 -17.03
C GLY A 313 33.82 -125.45 -17.76
N ALA A 314 33.80 -125.50 -19.09
CA ALA A 314 33.23 -124.43 -19.90
C ALA A 314 31.74 -124.31 -19.64
N ASP A 315 31.25 -123.07 -19.73
CA ASP A 315 29.85 -122.65 -19.78
C ASP A 315 29.05 -122.82 -18.48
N GLU A 316 28.69 -121.69 -17.87
CA GLU A 316 27.30 -121.21 -17.80
C GLU A 316 27.24 -120.03 -16.82
N GLY A 317 26.45 -119.03 -17.18
CA GLY A 317 26.51 -117.69 -16.62
C GLY A 317 26.52 -117.63 -15.11
N LEU A 318 27.39 -116.77 -14.58
CA LEU A 318 27.01 -115.96 -13.42
C LEU A 318 25.81 -115.13 -13.88
N GLN A 319 24.63 -115.75 -13.81
CA GLN A 319 23.36 -115.09 -14.04
C GLN A 319 23.35 -113.87 -13.12
N LYS A 320 23.06 -112.73 -13.75
CA LYS A 320 22.83 -111.46 -13.08
C LYS A 320 21.72 -111.56 -12.00
N ASP A 321 20.95 -112.65 -11.99
CA ASP A 321 19.78 -112.91 -11.14
C ASP A 321 19.77 -114.33 -10.48
N GLY A 322 20.89 -114.78 -9.89
CA GLY A 322 20.97 -116.05 -9.15
C GLY A 322 20.92 -115.93 -7.62
N THR A 323 20.26 -116.88 -6.95
CA THR A 323 19.85 -116.91 -5.52
C THR A 323 20.95 -116.77 -4.45
N ASN A 324 22.24 -116.71 -4.80
CA ASN A 324 23.35 -116.80 -3.82
C ASN A 324 24.33 -115.61 -3.84
N MET A 325 23.83 -114.39 -4.06
CA MET A 325 24.57 -113.16 -3.73
C MET A 325 24.11 -112.64 -2.36
N TYR A 326 24.88 -112.90 -1.30
CA TYR A 326 24.61 -112.28 0.00
C TYR A 326 25.03 -110.81 -0.06
N VAL A 327 24.07 -109.93 -0.31
CA VAL A 327 24.23 -108.49 -0.02
C VAL A 327 24.30 -108.35 1.49
N LEU A 328 25.51 -108.16 2.02
CA LEU A 328 25.71 -107.87 3.45
C LEU A 328 25.18 -106.47 3.77
N ASP A 329 24.84 -106.24 5.04
CA ASP A 329 24.49 -104.89 5.52
C ASP A 329 25.57 -103.89 5.11
N PRO A 330 25.20 -102.63 4.77
CA PRO A 330 26.16 -101.60 4.37
C PRO A 330 27.29 -101.46 5.39
N LYS A 331 28.52 -101.84 5.01
CA LYS A 331 29.70 -101.68 5.86
C LYS A 331 30.32 -100.29 5.62
N THR A 332 30.63 -99.58 6.70
CA THR A 332 31.43 -98.35 6.60
C THR A 332 32.84 -98.68 6.14
N ASP A 333 33.39 -97.86 5.25
CA ASP A 333 34.79 -97.92 4.83
C ASP A 333 35.72 -97.15 5.80
N GLY A 334 35.17 -96.61 6.90
CA GLY A 334 35.88 -95.82 7.90
C GLY A 334 36.40 -94.46 7.40
N LYS A 335 36.19 -94.10 6.13
CA LYS A 335 36.77 -92.93 5.48
C LYS A 335 35.73 -91.98 4.88
N ASN A 336 34.64 -92.50 4.32
CA ASN A 336 33.59 -91.74 3.64
C ASN A 336 32.29 -91.67 4.45
N GLY A 337 32.41 -91.63 5.78
CA GLY A 337 31.28 -91.52 6.71
C GLY A 337 30.60 -92.87 7.03
N THR A 338 29.63 -92.80 7.92
CA THR A 338 28.79 -93.96 8.29
C THR A 338 27.66 -94.10 7.28
N PRO A 339 27.49 -95.27 6.63
CA PRO A 339 26.34 -95.54 5.79
C PRO A 339 25.04 -95.22 6.54
N ARG A 340 24.16 -94.45 5.91
CA ARG A 340 22.82 -94.17 6.40
C ARG A 340 21.83 -94.97 5.56
N PHE A 341 20.99 -95.75 6.21
CA PHE A 341 19.89 -96.50 5.59
C PHE A 341 18.62 -96.24 6.39
N GLY A 342 17.47 -96.27 5.72
CA GLY A 342 16.17 -95.95 6.29
C GLY A 342 15.08 -96.01 5.24
N ALA A 343 13.84 -95.70 5.63
CA ALA A 343 12.68 -95.76 4.75
C ALA A 343 12.61 -94.61 3.71
N GLU A 344 13.51 -93.62 3.79
CA GLU A 344 13.48 -92.41 2.96
C GLU A 344 14.89 -92.06 2.47
N THR A 345 15.03 -91.78 1.17
CA THR A 345 16.28 -91.28 0.60
C THR A 345 16.35 -89.76 0.74
N ARG A 346 17.15 -89.24 1.68
CA ARG A 346 17.34 -87.78 1.81
C ARG A 346 18.75 -87.31 2.22
N PRO A 347 19.18 -86.12 1.74
CA PRO A 347 20.34 -85.43 2.29
C PRO A 347 20.07 -84.95 3.73
N LYS A 348 21.11 -84.47 4.42
CA LYS A 348 20.94 -83.79 5.72
C LYS A 348 20.01 -82.57 5.55
N SER A 349 19.03 -82.41 6.43
CA SER A 349 18.00 -81.35 6.36
C SER A 349 17.56 -80.90 7.76
N TYR A 350 16.87 -79.76 7.83
CA TYR A 350 16.18 -79.24 9.02
C TYR A 350 14.76 -78.79 8.65
N TYR A 351 13.89 -78.62 9.64
CA TYR A 351 12.50 -78.24 9.42
C TYR A 351 12.30 -76.72 9.44
N GLU A 352 11.56 -76.23 8.44
CA GLU A 352 11.12 -74.85 8.33
C GLU A 352 9.59 -74.80 8.29
N LEU A 353 9.01 -73.75 8.87
CA LEU A 353 7.61 -73.42 8.61
C LEU A 353 7.53 -72.65 7.30
N VAL A 354 6.53 -73.01 6.49
CA VAL A 354 6.33 -72.46 5.16
C VAL A 354 5.03 -71.66 5.14
N TYR A 355 5.09 -70.50 4.49
CA TYR A 355 3.97 -69.60 4.34
C TYR A 355 3.88 -69.11 2.89
N ILE A 356 2.67 -68.81 2.45
CA ILE A 356 2.39 -68.17 1.16
C ILE A 356 1.94 -66.74 1.41
N LYS A 357 2.46 -65.81 0.61
CA LYS A 357 2.05 -64.42 0.70
C LYS A 357 0.65 -64.22 0.12
N CYS A 358 -0.26 -63.70 0.94
CA CYS A 358 -1.66 -63.48 0.59
C CYS A 358 -2.07 -62.00 0.54
N ALA A 359 -1.30 -61.08 1.13
CA ALA A 359 -1.56 -59.64 1.04
C ALA A 359 -0.28 -58.79 1.05
N ASP A 360 -0.38 -57.63 0.42
CA ASP A 360 0.55 -56.53 0.62
C ASP A 360 0.09 -55.70 1.82
N ILE A 361 0.88 -55.72 2.89
CA ILE A 361 0.60 -54.89 4.05
C ILE A 361 1.30 -53.56 3.88
N SER A 362 0.51 -52.52 3.66
CA SER A 362 0.96 -51.15 3.89
C SER A 362 1.14 -50.97 5.39
N ARG A 363 2.39 -50.89 5.86
CA ARG A 363 2.61 -50.44 7.24
C ARG A 363 2.17 -48.98 7.35
N PRO A 364 1.34 -48.60 8.34
CA PRO A 364 1.24 -47.21 8.74
C PRO A 364 2.65 -46.74 9.12
N LEU A 365 3.05 -45.55 8.66
CA LEU A 365 4.25 -44.89 9.18
C LEU A 365 4.13 -44.81 10.70
N SER A 366 5.19 -45.15 11.41
CA SER A 366 5.16 -45.15 12.87
C SER A 366 4.90 -43.73 13.40
N GLU A 367 4.37 -43.61 14.63
CA GLU A 367 4.24 -42.29 15.28
C GLU A 367 5.59 -41.55 15.36
N GLU A 368 6.70 -42.30 15.42
CA GLU A 368 8.06 -41.78 15.42
C GLU A 368 8.42 -41.13 14.07
N ASP A 369 8.12 -41.80 12.95
CA ASP A 369 8.35 -41.30 11.58
C ASP A 369 7.55 -40.00 11.30
N THR A 370 6.34 -39.89 11.87
CA THR A 370 5.50 -38.70 11.72
C THR A 370 5.83 -37.59 12.73
N SER A 371 6.50 -37.91 13.85
CA SER A 371 6.95 -36.90 14.83
C SER A 371 8.08 -36.04 14.30
N VAL A 372 9.01 -36.62 13.52
CA VAL A 372 10.14 -35.91 12.91
C VAL A 372 9.66 -34.91 11.87
N LEU A 373 8.70 -35.31 11.03
CA LEU A 373 8.07 -34.43 10.04
C LEU A 373 7.27 -33.30 10.71
N ARG A 374 6.47 -33.61 11.74
CA ARG A 374 5.72 -32.60 12.50
C ARG A 374 6.63 -31.61 13.21
N SER A 375 7.71 -32.08 13.83
CA SER A 375 8.67 -31.24 14.54
C SER A 375 9.46 -30.33 13.59
N GLY A 376 9.87 -30.85 12.43
CA GLY A 376 10.56 -30.06 11.40
C GLY A 376 9.68 -28.95 10.82
N LEU A 377 8.39 -29.23 10.60
CA LEU A 377 7.45 -28.23 10.09
C LEU A 377 7.07 -27.19 11.17
N ALA A 378 6.81 -27.63 12.40
CA ALA A 378 6.52 -26.75 13.52
C ALA A 378 7.69 -25.81 13.82
N ASN A 379 8.93 -26.31 13.84
CA ASN A 379 10.11 -25.47 14.06
C ASN A 379 10.32 -24.44 12.94
N LYS A 380 10.07 -24.79 11.67
CA LYS A 380 10.15 -23.82 10.56
C LYS A 380 9.09 -22.74 10.67
N LEU A 381 7.85 -23.12 11.01
CA LEU A 381 6.74 -22.18 11.18
C LEU A 381 6.98 -21.25 12.38
N ASP A 382 7.45 -21.80 13.50
CA ASP A 382 7.77 -21.06 14.71
C ASP A 382 8.94 -20.08 14.48
N VAL A 383 10.03 -20.50 13.84
CA VAL A 383 11.16 -19.60 13.52
C VAL A 383 10.75 -18.47 12.56
N SER A 384 9.88 -18.72 11.58
CA SER A 384 9.43 -17.67 10.66
C SER A 384 8.46 -16.67 11.30
N LEU A 385 7.60 -17.11 12.21
CA LEU A 385 6.60 -16.24 12.86
C LEU A 385 7.13 -15.56 14.13
N SER A 386 7.97 -16.23 14.92
CA SER A 386 8.63 -15.64 16.11
C SER A 386 9.60 -14.51 15.76
N ASN A 387 10.16 -14.53 14.55
CA ASN A 387 10.97 -13.42 14.00
C ASN A 387 10.14 -12.19 13.62
N ILE A 388 8.80 -12.29 13.60
CA ILE A 388 7.89 -11.17 13.39
C ILE A 388 7.35 -10.74 14.75
N SER A 389 8.24 -10.22 15.61
CA SER A 389 7.80 -9.50 16.80
C SER A 389 7.19 -8.16 16.40
N VAL A 390 6.30 -7.61 17.22
CA VAL A 390 5.79 -6.23 17.06
C VAL A 390 6.97 -5.24 16.99
N SER A 391 8.05 -5.49 17.72
CA SER A 391 9.28 -4.69 17.64
C SER A 391 10.01 -4.81 16.31
N ALA A 392 10.12 -6.01 15.72
CA ALA A 392 10.74 -6.24 14.42
C ALA A 392 9.91 -5.62 13.28
N PHE A 393 8.58 -5.72 13.35
CA PHE A 393 7.67 -5.07 12.41
C PHE A 393 7.74 -3.54 12.51
N ASN A 394 7.67 -3.00 13.73
CA ASN A 394 7.77 -1.56 13.94
C ASN A 394 9.12 -0.99 13.49
N ALA A 395 10.23 -1.73 13.68
CA ALA A 395 11.55 -1.31 13.21
C ALA A 395 11.68 -1.23 11.68
N LYS A 396 10.80 -1.91 10.92
CA LYS A 396 10.73 -1.79 9.45
C LYS A 396 9.96 -0.55 8.99
N ILE A 397 9.08 -0.01 9.83
CA ILE A 397 8.20 1.11 9.48
C ILE A 397 8.73 2.42 10.07
N PHE A 398 9.30 2.35 11.28
CA PHE A 398 9.72 3.51 12.05
C PHE A 398 11.15 3.37 12.54
N GLN A 399 11.93 4.44 12.37
CA GLN A 399 13.15 4.66 13.13
C GLN A 399 12.78 5.48 14.37
N SER A 400 12.88 4.91 15.56
CA SER A 400 12.50 5.59 16.80
C SER A 400 13.55 5.45 17.90
N SER A 401 13.57 6.41 18.81
CA SER A 401 14.31 6.35 20.06
C SER A 401 13.49 7.01 21.14
N LYS A 402 13.47 6.43 22.35
CA LYS A 402 12.76 6.97 23.50
C LYS A 402 13.62 6.86 24.75
N SER A 403 13.86 8.00 25.37
CA SER A 403 14.42 8.12 26.72
C SER A 403 13.41 8.82 27.63
N ASN A 404 13.74 8.97 28.91
CA ASN A 404 12.89 9.68 29.86
C ASN A 404 12.82 11.20 29.61
N ILE A 405 13.65 11.75 28.71
CA ILE A 405 13.81 13.20 28.51
C ILE A 405 13.54 13.59 27.06
N LEU A 406 13.91 12.74 26.11
CA LEU A 406 13.82 13.00 24.67
C LEU A 406 13.30 11.76 23.95
N TRP A 407 12.53 11.96 22.89
CA TRP A 407 12.10 10.89 22.00
C TRP A 407 11.95 11.39 20.56
N TYR A 408 12.09 10.48 19.60
CA TYR A 408 11.75 10.71 18.21
C TYR A 408 11.18 9.45 17.56
N GLU A 409 10.38 9.65 16.51
CA GLU A 409 9.85 8.64 15.61
C GLU A 409 9.89 9.21 14.19
N LYS A 410 10.60 8.54 13.29
CA LYS A 410 10.63 8.85 11.86
C LYS A 410 9.96 7.72 11.09
N ASN A 411 8.93 8.05 10.33
CA ASN A 411 8.34 7.12 9.37
C ASN A 411 9.30 6.94 8.20
N LEU A 412 9.75 5.70 7.94
CA LEU A 412 10.74 5.41 6.91
C LEU A 412 10.16 5.51 5.48
N ALA A 413 8.85 5.37 5.31
CA ALA A 413 8.18 5.46 4.02
C ALA A 413 7.91 6.90 3.60
N THR A 414 7.46 7.75 4.54
CA THR A 414 7.07 9.14 4.23
C THR A 414 8.14 10.17 4.59
N GLY A 415 9.15 9.79 5.37
CA GLY A 415 10.15 10.70 5.91
C GLY A 415 9.66 11.55 7.09
N LEU A 416 8.37 11.52 7.44
CA LEU A 416 7.79 12.35 8.51
C LEU A 416 8.44 12.04 9.86
N ILE A 417 8.93 13.07 10.53
CA ILE A 417 9.55 13.03 11.85
C ILE A 417 8.60 13.64 12.88
N LYS A 418 8.35 12.92 13.96
CA LYS A 418 7.74 13.41 15.20
C LYS A 418 8.77 13.29 16.31
N GLN A 419 8.98 14.34 17.07
CA GLN A 419 9.94 14.30 18.17
C GLN A 419 9.52 15.24 19.28
N GLY A 420 9.95 14.93 20.50
CA GLY A 420 9.57 15.72 21.65
C GLY A 420 10.45 15.44 22.84
N GLY A 421 10.26 16.23 23.88
CA GLY A 421 11.00 16.05 25.11
C GLY A 421 10.64 17.05 26.17
N ARG A 422 11.40 17.02 27.27
CA ARG A 422 11.28 17.94 28.39
C ARG A 422 12.66 18.53 28.69
N VAL A 423 12.74 19.84 28.88
CA VAL A 423 13.98 20.54 29.20
C VAL A 423 13.78 21.47 30.39
N ASN A 424 14.82 21.63 31.22
CA ASN A 424 14.81 22.62 32.30
C ASN A 424 15.39 23.94 31.77
N VAL A 425 14.54 24.94 31.59
CA VAL A 425 14.95 26.30 31.23
C VAL A 425 15.51 26.97 32.49
N ASN A 426 16.82 27.19 32.55
CA ASN A 426 17.52 27.73 33.72
C ASN A 426 18.26 29.04 33.44
N ALA A 427 17.88 29.74 32.36
CA ALA A 427 18.48 31.00 31.95
C ALA A 427 17.43 32.12 31.93
N ASN A 428 17.88 33.36 32.18
CA ASN A 428 17.05 34.56 32.04
C ASN A 428 17.03 35.09 30.59
N SER A 429 17.18 34.20 29.62
CA SER A 429 17.27 34.48 28.18
C SER A 429 16.68 33.33 27.37
N ASP A 430 16.50 33.53 26.06
CA ASP A 430 15.97 32.49 25.16
C ASP A 430 16.87 31.24 25.19
N PHE A 431 16.33 30.09 25.60
CA PHE A 431 17.06 28.86 25.89
C PHE A 431 17.10 27.91 24.68
N SER A 432 18.27 27.52 24.21
CA SER A 432 18.42 26.66 23.03
C SER A 432 18.09 25.20 23.29
N VAL A 433 17.34 24.59 22.37
CA VAL A 433 17.01 23.16 22.37
C VAL A 433 17.35 22.57 21.00
N THR A 434 18.14 21.50 21.00
CA THR A 434 18.51 20.75 19.79
C THR A 434 17.54 19.60 19.57
N PHE A 435 17.09 19.41 18.34
CA PHE A 435 16.28 18.26 17.95
C PHE A 435 17.10 16.97 17.97
N PRO A 436 16.63 15.88 18.61
CA PRO A 436 17.27 14.55 18.54
C PRO A 436 17.54 14.06 17.12
N LEU A 437 16.65 14.39 16.18
CA LEU A 437 16.84 14.11 14.76
C LEU A 437 16.62 15.42 13.98
N ALA A 438 17.60 15.86 13.20
CA ALA A 438 17.43 17.08 12.40
C ALA A 438 16.32 16.88 11.35
N PHE A 439 15.49 17.90 11.19
CA PHE A 439 14.58 18.01 10.05
C PHE A 439 15.37 18.42 8.80
N THR A 440 14.79 18.24 7.63
CA THR A 440 15.32 18.69 6.33
C THR A 440 15.21 20.21 6.19
N THR A 441 14.13 20.78 6.71
CA THR A 441 13.85 22.23 6.79
C THR A 441 13.28 22.58 8.18
N ALA A 442 12.95 23.85 8.44
CA ALA A 442 12.27 24.19 9.69
C ALA A 442 10.97 23.35 9.86
N PRO A 443 10.72 22.75 11.04
CA PRO A 443 9.55 21.91 11.26
C PRO A 443 8.24 22.65 11.01
N ILE A 444 7.22 21.89 10.61
CA ILE A 444 5.87 22.39 10.34
C ILE A 444 5.27 23.02 11.60
N ALA A 445 5.51 22.41 12.75
CA ALA A 445 5.05 22.92 14.02
C ALA A 445 6.02 22.58 15.16
N VAL A 446 6.15 23.51 16.10
CA VAL A 446 6.77 23.31 17.42
C VAL A 446 5.78 23.79 18.47
N LEU A 447 5.31 22.87 19.31
CA LEU A 447 4.42 23.16 20.43
C LEU A 447 5.21 23.10 21.73
N LEU A 448 4.98 24.09 22.60
CA LEU A 448 5.55 24.14 23.94
C LEU A 448 4.44 24.12 24.97
N THR A 449 4.69 23.42 26.08
CA THR A 449 3.80 23.39 27.22
C THR A 449 4.63 23.43 28.49
N PRO A 450 4.52 24.48 29.31
CA PRO A 450 5.10 24.47 30.65
C PRO A 450 4.60 23.25 31.42
N TYR A 451 5.52 22.40 31.89
CA TYR A 451 5.17 21.12 32.49
C TYR A 451 4.68 21.28 33.94
N ASN A 452 5.09 22.36 34.62
CA ASN A 452 4.72 22.77 35.99
C ASN A 452 4.82 24.31 36.12
N GLN A 453 4.38 24.86 37.26
CA GLN A 453 4.66 26.26 37.63
C GLN A 453 6.17 26.58 37.57
N PRO A 454 6.56 27.80 37.15
CA PRO A 454 7.95 28.24 37.12
C PRO A 454 8.64 28.05 38.48
N SER A 455 9.88 27.56 38.47
CA SER A 455 10.70 27.44 39.68
C SER A 455 11.20 28.79 40.19
N SER A 456 11.24 29.81 39.32
CA SER A 456 11.67 31.16 39.70
C SER A 456 10.56 32.02 40.32
N SER A 457 9.29 31.58 40.29
CA SER A 457 8.15 32.26 40.92
C SER A 457 6.97 31.29 41.08
N THR A 458 7.01 30.49 42.16
CA THR A 458 6.11 29.34 42.36
C THR A 458 4.68 29.70 42.76
N SER A 459 4.39 30.97 43.08
CA SER A 459 3.05 31.46 43.41
C SER A 459 2.34 32.13 42.23
N ASP A 460 3.03 32.26 41.09
CA ASP A 460 2.59 33.05 39.96
C ASP A 460 2.08 32.15 38.83
N SER A 461 0.85 32.41 38.38
CA SER A 461 0.17 31.62 37.36
C SER A 461 0.22 32.26 35.97
N ASN A 462 0.80 33.45 35.86
CA ASN A 462 0.90 34.23 34.63
C ASN A 462 2.22 33.88 33.93
N TYR A 463 2.22 32.85 33.10
CA TYR A 463 3.42 32.45 32.35
C TYR A 463 3.10 31.77 31.03
N LEU A 464 3.97 31.98 30.04
CA LEU A 464 3.88 31.37 28.71
C LEU A 464 5.26 30.93 28.21
N ALA A 465 5.29 29.81 27.49
CA ALA A 465 6.46 29.35 26.77
C ALA A 465 6.17 29.37 25.27
N VAL A 466 7.01 30.07 24.51
CA VAL A 466 6.89 30.15 23.04
C VAL A 466 8.20 29.78 22.36
N ALA A 467 8.09 29.09 21.23
CA ALA A 467 9.22 28.68 20.41
C ALA A 467 9.61 29.85 19.50
N VAL A 468 10.89 30.21 19.51
CA VAL A 468 11.46 31.27 18.68
C VAL A 468 12.73 30.77 17.99
N SER A 469 13.16 31.44 16.93
CA SER A 469 14.38 31.08 16.17
C SER A 469 14.42 29.60 15.75
N ILE A 470 13.31 29.10 15.20
CA ILE A 470 13.16 27.71 14.78
C ILE A 470 13.98 27.47 13.51
N THR A 471 14.81 26.43 13.52
CA THR A 471 15.64 25.96 12.41
C THR A 471 15.43 24.46 12.19
N ALA A 472 16.06 23.90 11.17
CA ALA A 472 16.04 22.46 10.92
C ALA A 472 16.66 21.62 12.06
N GLN A 473 17.57 22.20 12.86
CA GLN A 473 18.37 21.48 13.85
C GLN A 473 18.00 21.83 15.29
N SER A 474 17.41 23.00 15.51
CA SER A 474 17.17 23.53 16.85
C SER A 474 16.09 24.60 16.86
N PHE A 475 15.62 24.93 18.05
CA PHE A 475 14.80 26.10 18.32
C PHE A 475 15.21 26.71 19.67
N LYS A 476 14.69 27.88 20.00
CA LYS A 476 14.86 28.47 21.33
C LYS A 476 13.51 28.56 22.04
N ILE A 477 13.51 28.33 23.35
CA ILE A 477 12.37 28.53 24.23
C ILE A 477 12.49 29.92 24.84
N ARG A 478 11.49 30.76 24.62
CA ARG A 478 11.27 31.98 25.38
C ARG A 478 10.22 31.69 26.45
N TYR A 479 10.65 31.62 27.71
CA TYR A 479 9.78 31.39 28.85
C TYR A 479 9.64 32.68 29.66
N ARG A 480 8.43 33.26 29.67
CA ARG A 480 8.18 34.60 30.20
C ARG A 480 6.92 34.63 31.05
N ASP A 481 6.87 35.66 31.88
CA ASP A 481 5.63 36.15 32.45
C ASP A 481 4.70 36.61 31.31
N SER A 482 3.39 36.40 31.46
CA SER A 482 2.41 36.84 30.47
C SER A 482 2.00 38.31 30.64
N ASP A 483 2.22 38.91 31.81
CA ASP A 483 1.86 40.31 32.09
C ASP A 483 3.06 41.24 32.35
N SER A 484 4.29 40.70 32.29
CA SER A 484 5.53 41.45 32.47
C SER A 484 6.67 40.93 31.60
N ASP A 485 7.76 41.69 31.48
CA ASP A 485 8.97 41.25 30.76
C ASP A 485 9.82 40.25 31.59
N GLY A 486 9.32 39.75 32.72
CA GLY A 486 10.04 38.82 33.60
C GLY A 486 10.37 37.49 32.92
N ALA A 487 11.64 37.07 32.96
CA ALA A 487 12.04 35.72 32.54
C ALA A 487 11.61 34.66 33.56
N ARG A 488 11.12 33.51 33.08
CA ARG A 488 10.74 32.36 33.90
C ARG A 488 11.72 31.22 33.72
N GLN A 489 11.94 30.47 34.80
CA GLN A 489 12.76 29.26 34.79
C GLN A 489 11.90 28.06 35.21
N GLY A 490 12.21 26.87 34.69
CA GLY A 490 11.50 25.64 35.02
C GLY A 490 11.40 24.67 33.84
N TYR A 491 10.65 23.58 34.03
CA TYR A 491 10.52 22.54 33.02
C TYR A 491 9.49 22.90 31.95
N VAL A 492 9.91 22.85 30.69
CA VAL A 492 9.05 23.00 29.52
C VAL A 492 9.08 21.71 28.70
N SER A 493 7.91 21.16 28.42
CA SER A 493 7.73 20.09 27.46
C SER A 493 7.57 20.66 26.07
N TRP A 494 8.11 19.97 25.07
CA TRP A 494 8.05 20.39 23.69
C TRP A 494 7.75 19.21 22.76
N PHE A 495 7.08 19.50 21.65
CA PHE A 495 6.77 18.56 20.59
C PHE A 495 6.97 19.26 19.24
N ALA A 496 7.60 18.57 18.30
CA ALA A 496 7.83 19.07 16.95
C ALA A 496 7.49 18.00 15.91
N VAL A 497 6.96 18.46 14.78
CA VAL A 497 6.62 17.61 13.62
C VAL A 497 7.07 18.27 12.32
N GLY A 498 7.61 17.48 11.40
CA GLY A 498 8.21 17.94 10.14
C GLY A 498 8.79 16.77 9.35
N TYR A 499 9.65 17.03 8.36
CA TYR A 499 10.28 16.03 7.48
C TYR A 499 11.80 16.06 7.59
#